data_AF-A0A672HC84-F1
#
_entry.id   AF-A0A672HC84-F1
#
_cell.length_a   1.000
_cell.length_b   1.000
_cell.length_c   1.000
_cell.angle_alpha   90.00
_cell.angle_beta   90.00
_cell.angle_gamma   90.00
#
_symmetry.space_group_name_H-M   'P 1'
#
loop_
_entity.id
_entity.type
_entity.pdbx_description
1 polymer ?
#
loop_
_entity_poly.entity_id
_entity_poly.type
_entity_poly.pdbx_seq_one_letter_code
_entity_poly.pdbx_strand_id
1 'polypeptide(L)'
;MKFLHLLSTEGSQSIMLHCLSDPPYGTADSLSHAEPTHTENSRLRFRGWNKQMFEKDTLLEPHVLQDECKIQDGSWHQSHFFFHTQDSRQLPIVDIQEFPNPQLNSQRRLEIGPVCFL
;
A
#
# COMPACT_ATOMS: atom_id res chain seq x y z
N MET A 1 -14.40 17.23 -2.09
CA MET A 1 -13.89 17.62 -3.43
C MET A 1 -14.97 17.57 -4.53
N LYS A 2 -16.23 18.00 -4.27
CA LYS A 2 -17.33 17.77 -5.22
C LYS A 2 -17.15 18.48 -6.58
N PHE A 3 -16.70 19.74 -6.58
CA PHE A 3 -16.48 20.49 -7.81
C PHE A 3 -15.35 19.89 -8.65
N LEU A 4 -14.23 19.50 -8.03
CA LEU A 4 -13.11 18.87 -8.75
C LEU A 4 -13.55 17.55 -9.42
N HIS A 5 -14.35 16.71 -8.75
CA HIS A 5 -14.89 15.51 -9.39
C HIS A 5 -15.81 15.80 -10.59
N LEU A 6 -16.52 16.93 -10.58
CA LEU A 6 -17.42 17.29 -11.68
C LEU A 6 -16.68 17.93 -12.85
N LEU A 7 -15.53 18.55 -12.60
CA LEU A 7 -14.77 19.33 -13.59
C LEU A 7 -13.59 18.56 -14.17
N SER A 8 -13.29 17.37 -13.66
CA SER A 8 -12.14 16.57 -14.06
C SER A 8 -12.56 15.20 -14.57
N THR A 9 -11.85 14.76 -15.60
CA THR A 9 -12.03 13.47 -16.27
C THR A 9 -11.07 12.41 -15.75
N GLU A 10 -10.01 12.85 -15.08
CA GLU A 10 -8.98 11.96 -14.54
C GLU A 10 -8.59 12.39 -13.12
N GLY A 11 -8.14 11.43 -12.31
CA GLY A 11 -7.43 11.70 -11.08
C GLY A 11 -6.22 10.79 -10.91
N SER A 12 -5.19 11.30 -10.24
CA SER A 12 -4.04 10.51 -9.80
C SER A 12 -3.60 10.85 -8.38
N GLN A 13 -3.03 9.87 -7.68
CA GLN A 13 -2.47 10.04 -6.34
C GLN A 13 -1.35 9.03 -6.10
N SER A 14 -0.38 9.38 -5.25
CA SER A 14 0.64 8.45 -4.75
C SER A 14 0.56 8.29 -3.25
N ILE A 15 0.82 7.08 -2.76
CA ILE A 15 0.97 6.77 -1.34
C ILE A 15 2.23 5.93 -1.17
N MET A 16 3.03 6.26 -0.18
CA MET A 16 4.27 5.55 0.14
C MET A 16 4.19 4.95 1.54
N LEU A 17 4.40 3.64 1.63
CA LEU A 17 4.54 2.92 2.88
C LEU A 17 6.02 2.76 3.19
N HIS A 18 6.47 3.33 4.30
CA HIS A 18 7.78 3.08 4.90
C HIS A 18 7.63 1.97 5.93
N CYS A 19 8.54 1.01 5.87
CA CYS A 19 8.50 -0.21 6.69
C CYS A 19 9.90 -0.51 7.23
N LEU A 20 9.94 -0.90 8.50
CA LEU A 20 11.12 -1.41 9.18
C LEU A 20 10.75 -2.76 9.78
N SER A 21 11.41 -3.80 9.28
CA SER A 21 11.21 -5.18 9.73
C SER A 21 12.47 -5.66 10.42
N ASP A 22 12.32 -6.29 11.60
CA ASP A 22 13.42 -6.95 12.27
C ASP A 22 14.00 -8.06 11.37
N PRO A 23 15.32 -8.28 11.38
CA PRO A 23 15.90 -9.43 10.70
C PRO A 23 15.36 -10.73 11.31
N PRO A 24 15.19 -11.79 10.51
CA PRO A 24 14.68 -13.07 11.01
C PRO A 24 15.55 -13.56 12.17
N TYR A 25 14.93 -13.83 13.32
CA TYR A 25 15.62 -14.34 14.50
C TYR A 25 16.25 -15.69 14.17
N GLY A 26 17.58 -15.72 14.10
CA GLY A 26 18.33 -16.94 13.81
C GLY A 26 18.38 -17.86 15.03
N THR A 27 17.55 -18.89 15.05
CA THR A 27 17.93 -20.19 15.62
C THR A 27 18.05 -21.17 14.48
N ALA A 28 19.28 -21.55 14.15
CA ALA A 28 19.56 -22.75 13.38
C ALA A 28 18.90 -23.93 14.11
N ASP A 29 17.88 -24.53 13.49
CA ASP A 29 17.31 -25.88 13.74
C ASP A 29 15.81 -26.01 13.41
N SER A 30 15.22 -25.09 12.66
CA SER A 30 13.96 -25.37 11.97
C SER A 30 14.00 -24.89 10.54
N LEU A 31 14.20 -25.87 9.68
CA LEU A 31 14.10 -25.89 8.23
C LEU A 31 12.62 -25.72 7.84
N SER A 32 11.91 -24.76 8.41
CA SER A 32 10.71 -24.24 7.80
C SER A 32 11.19 -23.17 6.85
N HIS A 33 11.17 -23.47 5.56
CA HIS A 33 11.07 -22.47 4.51
C HIS A 33 9.99 -21.47 4.93
N ALA A 34 10.39 -20.37 5.59
CA ALA A 34 9.61 -19.16 5.54
C ALA A 34 9.77 -18.71 4.09
N GLU A 35 8.89 -19.22 3.23
CA GLU A 35 8.71 -18.67 1.90
C GLU A 35 8.70 -17.15 2.03
N PRO A 36 9.38 -16.42 1.13
CA PRO A 36 9.34 -14.98 1.15
C PRO A 36 7.87 -14.59 1.09
N THR A 37 7.30 -14.17 2.21
CA THR A 37 5.88 -13.93 2.35
C THR A 37 5.56 -12.79 1.41
N HIS A 38 5.05 -13.15 0.23
CA HIS A 38 4.70 -12.29 -0.90
C HIS A 38 3.47 -11.41 -0.58
N THR A 39 3.26 -11.11 0.71
CA THR A 39 1.96 -10.84 1.32
C THR A 39 1.92 -9.69 2.31
N GLU A 40 3.01 -8.94 2.54
CA GLU A 40 2.94 -7.73 3.38
C GLU A 40 2.06 -6.65 2.70
N ASN A 41 2.35 -6.32 1.44
CA ASN A 41 1.58 -5.32 0.69
C ASN A 41 0.26 -5.85 0.12
N SER A 42 0.11 -7.17 -0.06
CA SER A 42 -1.16 -7.77 -0.51
C SER A 42 -2.29 -7.64 0.52
N ARG A 43 -1.99 -7.09 1.70
CA ARG A 43 -2.91 -6.90 2.82
C ARG A 43 -3.37 -5.46 2.98
N LEU A 44 -2.85 -4.54 2.17
CA LEU A 44 -3.28 -3.15 2.19
C LEU A 44 -4.49 -2.95 1.29
N ARG A 45 -5.50 -2.28 1.83
CA ARG A 45 -6.72 -1.92 1.12
C ARG A 45 -6.90 -0.41 1.22
N PHE A 46 -7.00 0.26 0.09
CA PHE A 46 -7.11 1.72 0.05
C PHE A 46 -8.54 2.11 -0.30
N ARG A 47 -9.24 2.83 0.57
CA ARG A 47 -10.62 3.26 0.31
C ARG A 47 -10.60 4.59 -0.44
N GLY A 48 -11.20 4.60 -1.61
CA GLY A 48 -11.44 5.80 -2.41
C GLY A 48 -12.58 6.67 -1.88
N TRP A 49 -12.69 7.88 -2.42
CA TRP A 49 -13.73 8.85 -2.04
C TRP A 49 -15.17 8.35 -2.29
N ASN A 50 -15.37 7.54 -3.33
CA ASN A 50 -16.65 6.90 -3.65
C ASN A 50 -16.91 5.59 -2.87
N LYS A 51 -16.09 5.29 -1.85
CA LYS A 51 -16.16 4.08 -1.01
C LYS A 51 -15.74 2.78 -1.71
N GLN A 52 -15.30 2.82 -2.97
CA GLN A 52 -14.67 1.66 -3.59
C GLN A 52 -13.31 1.41 -2.94
N MET A 53 -12.89 0.15 -2.96
CA MET A 53 -11.61 -0.27 -2.40
C MET A 53 -10.64 -0.62 -3.52
N PHE A 54 -9.41 -0.13 -3.40
CA PHE A 54 -8.30 -0.52 -4.24
C PHE A 54 -7.49 -1.60 -3.52
N GLU A 55 -7.40 -2.77 -4.13
CA GLU A 55 -6.88 -4.00 -3.51
C GLU A 55 -6.25 -4.92 -4.56
N LYS A 56 -5.23 -5.66 -4.17
CA LYS A 56 -4.57 -6.67 -5.01
C LYS A 56 -5.58 -7.69 -5.53
N ASP A 57 -5.39 -8.18 -6.75
CA ASP A 57 -6.21 -9.23 -7.37
C ASP A 57 -7.69 -8.82 -7.58
N THR A 58 -7.95 -7.51 -7.65
CA THR A 58 -9.28 -6.95 -7.97
C THR A 58 -9.23 -6.07 -9.21
N LEU A 59 -10.40 -5.66 -9.73
CA LEU A 59 -10.47 -4.72 -10.86
C LEU A 59 -9.81 -3.36 -10.55
N LEU A 60 -9.77 -2.98 -9.26
CA LEU A 60 -9.17 -1.73 -8.80
C LEU A 60 -7.84 -2.01 -8.09
N GLU A 61 -7.00 -2.83 -8.69
CA GLU A 61 -5.65 -3.05 -8.15
C GLU A 61 -4.80 -1.78 -8.28
N PRO A 62 -4.19 -1.29 -7.18
CA PRO A 62 -3.28 -0.15 -7.26
C PRO A 62 -2.02 -0.53 -8.03
N HIS A 63 -1.47 0.41 -8.79
CA HIS A 63 -0.21 0.18 -9.47
C HIS A 63 0.94 0.29 -8.46
N VAL A 64 1.76 -0.75 -8.34
CA VAL A 64 2.88 -0.77 -7.41
C VAL A 64 4.17 -0.44 -8.17
N LEU A 65 4.70 0.76 -7.95
CA LEU A 65 5.91 1.25 -8.62
C LEU A 65 7.18 0.65 -7.99
N GLN A 66 7.14 0.39 -6.68
CA GLN A 66 8.23 -0.19 -5.90
C GLN A 66 7.64 -1.01 -4.74
N ASP A 67 8.19 -2.19 -4.48
CA ASP A 67 7.77 -3.09 -3.39
C ASP A 67 9.00 -3.67 -2.70
N GLU A 68 9.52 -2.94 -1.70
CA GLU A 68 10.67 -3.34 -0.90
C GLU A 68 10.30 -3.71 0.54
N CYS A 69 9.03 -3.58 0.94
CA CYS A 69 8.62 -3.95 2.31
C CYS A 69 8.69 -5.45 2.61
N LYS A 70 8.92 -6.28 1.59
CA LYS A 70 9.26 -7.70 1.73
C LYS A 70 10.69 -7.95 2.24
N ILE A 71 11.56 -6.93 2.25
CA ILE A 71 12.96 -7.07 2.68
C ILE A 71 13.00 -6.99 4.21
N GLN A 72 13.60 -8.00 4.85
CA GLN A 72 13.72 -8.13 6.30
C GLN A 72 15.20 -8.12 6.72
N ASP A 73 15.85 -6.97 6.58
CA ASP A 73 17.28 -6.78 6.85
C ASP A 73 17.55 -5.82 8.03
N GLY A 74 16.51 -5.41 8.77
CA GLY A 74 16.64 -4.43 9.84
C GLY A 74 16.82 -2.98 9.38
N SER A 75 16.66 -2.69 8.09
CA SER A 75 16.73 -1.34 7.52
C SER A 75 15.35 -0.84 7.08
N TRP A 76 15.24 0.48 6.89
CA TRP A 76 14.04 1.09 6.34
C TRP A 76 13.95 0.82 4.85
N HIS A 77 12.79 0.34 4.43
CA HIS A 77 12.41 0.13 3.04
C HIS A 77 11.11 0.86 2.74
N GLN A 78 10.78 0.95 1.44
CA GLN A 78 9.57 1.62 1.00
C GLN A 78 8.81 0.83 -0.06
N SER A 79 7.48 0.97 -0.04
CA SER A 79 6.61 0.52 -1.11
C SER A 79 5.78 1.69 -1.62
N HIS A 80 5.75 1.88 -2.94
CA HIS A 80 5.12 3.02 -3.59
C HIS A 80 3.92 2.57 -4.40
N PHE A 81 2.75 3.03 -3.96
CA PHE A 81 1.46 2.81 -4.60
C PHE A 81 1.06 4.03 -5.41
N PHE A 82 0.72 3.81 -6.67
CA PHE A 82 0.22 4.80 -7.60
C PHE A 82 -1.20 4.46 -8.01
N PHE A 83 -2.10 5.43 -7.84
CA PHE A 83 -3.49 5.35 -8.21
C PHE A 83 -3.72 6.30 -9.37
N HIS A 84 -4.28 5.80 -10.45
CA HIS A 84 -4.69 6.59 -11.61
C HIS A 84 -6.00 6.03 -12.15
N THR A 85 -6.94 6.91 -12.46
CA THR A 85 -8.30 6.53 -12.84
C THR A 85 -8.98 7.58 -13.69
N GLN A 86 -9.86 7.13 -14.58
CA GLN A 86 -10.77 7.96 -15.36
C GLN A 86 -12.12 8.22 -14.65
N ASP A 87 -12.36 7.62 -13.48
CA ASP A 87 -13.46 8.04 -12.59
C ASP A 87 -12.88 8.88 -11.46
N SER A 88 -12.89 10.19 -11.64
CA SER A 88 -12.35 11.16 -10.67
C SER A 88 -12.96 11.02 -9.27
N ARG A 89 -14.15 10.40 -9.11
CA ARG A 89 -14.80 10.17 -7.80
C ARG A 89 -14.16 9.05 -7.00
N GLN A 90 -13.30 8.23 -7.60
CA GLN A 90 -12.56 7.18 -6.88
C GLN A 90 -11.44 7.75 -6.01
N LEU A 91 -10.90 8.92 -6.35
CA LEU A 91 -9.86 9.60 -5.57
C LEU A 91 -10.44 10.81 -4.82
N PRO A 92 -9.76 11.36 -3.79
CA PRO A 92 -8.55 10.82 -3.16
C PRO A 92 -8.82 9.52 -2.39
N ILE A 93 -7.75 8.83 -2.02
CA ILE A 93 -7.78 7.83 -0.96
C ILE A 93 -8.09 8.52 0.36
N VAL A 94 -9.12 8.04 1.05
CA VAL A 94 -9.66 8.63 2.29
C VAL A 94 -9.43 7.76 3.53
N ASP A 95 -9.07 6.50 3.35
CA ASP A 95 -8.82 5.55 4.44
C ASP A 95 -7.96 4.40 3.92
N ILE A 96 -7.17 3.82 4.82
CA ILE A 96 -6.17 2.80 4.49
C ILE A 96 -6.29 1.74 5.56
N GLN A 97 -6.69 0.55 5.13
CA GLN A 97 -6.94 -0.58 6.01
C GLN A 97 -5.82 -1.60 5.81
N GLU A 98 -5.27 -2.03 6.94
CA GLU A 98 -4.22 -3.03 7.00
C GLU A 98 -4.73 -4.23 7.77
N PHE A 99 -4.50 -5.44 7.25
CA PHE A 99 -4.75 -6.65 8.04
C PHE A 99 -3.65 -6.79 9.11
N PRO A 100 -4.01 -7.13 10.36
CA PRO A 100 -3.06 -7.20 11.46
C PRO A 100 -1.90 -8.14 11.11
N ASN A 101 -0.67 -7.62 11.24
CA ASN A 101 0.54 -8.43 11.09
C ASN A 101 0.82 -9.11 12.44
N PRO A 102 0.92 -10.45 12.51
CA PRO A 102 1.33 -11.13 13.72
C PRO A 102 2.82 -10.90 14.08
N GLN A 103 3.63 -10.27 13.21
CA GLN A 103 5.01 -9.93 13.53
C GLN A 103 5.08 -8.74 14.49
N LEU A 104 5.48 -9.06 15.73
CA LEU A 104 5.37 -8.23 16.92
C LEU A 104 6.22 -6.94 16.92
N ASN A 105 7.14 -6.77 15.96
CA ASN A 105 8.16 -5.72 16.00
C ASN A 105 8.35 -4.92 14.68
N SER A 106 7.36 -4.91 13.78
CA SER A 106 7.47 -4.08 12.56
C SER A 106 7.04 -2.63 12.83
N GLN A 107 7.86 -1.65 12.44
CA GLN A 107 7.46 -0.23 12.46
C GLN A 107 7.03 0.19 11.07
N ARG A 108 5.95 0.98 11.00
CA ARG A 108 5.38 1.45 9.74
C ARG A 108 5.08 2.94 9.80
N ARG A 109 5.35 3.63 8.70
CA ARG A 109 5.01 5.05 8.49
C ARG A 109 4.40 5.20 7.12
N LEU A 110 3.36 6.01 7.04
CA LEU A 110 2.64 6.25 5.80
C LEU A 110 2.81 7.69 5.37
N GLU A 111 3.14 7.88 4.10
CA GLU A 111 3.24 9.19 3.47
C GLU A 111 2.20 9.30 2.37
N ILE A 112 1.30 10.27 2.53
CA ILE A 112 0.18 10.50 1.62
C ILE A 112 0.55 11.63 0.67
N GLY A 113 0.75 11.31 -0.60
CA GLY A 113 0.98 12.29 -1.65
C GLY A 113 -0.29 13.08 -1.99
N PRO A 114 -0.14 14.25 -2.63
CA PRO A 114 -1.26 15.05 -3.08
C PRO A 114 -2.09 14.27 -4.11
N VAL A 115 -3.38 14.60 -4.17
CA VAL A 115 -4.25 14.16 -5.26
C VAL A 115 -4.23 15.21 -6.37
N CYS A 116 -4.05 14.76 -7.60
CA CYS A 116 -4.06 15.57 -8.80
C CYS A 116 -5.32 15.26 -9.62
N PHE A 117 -5.96 16.27 -10.18
CA PHE A 117 -7.13 16.14 -11.04
C PHE A 117 -6.88 16.86 -12.37
N LEU A 118 -7.29 16.24 -13.48
CA LEU A 118 -7.21 16.80 -14.84
C LEU A 118 -8.59 16.84 -15.49
#